data_AF-A0A951ELZ7-F1
#
_entry.id   AF-A0A951ELZ7-F1
#
_cell.length_a   1.000
_cell.length_b   1.000
_cell.length_c   1.000
_cell.angle_alpha   90.00
_cell.angle_beta   90.00
_cell.angle_gamma   90.00
#
_symmetry.space_group_name_H-M   'P 1'
#
loop_
_entity.id
_entity.type
_entity.pdbx_description
1 polymer ?
#
loop_
_entity_poly.entity_id
_entity_poly.type
_entity_poly.pdbx_seq_one_letter_code
_entity_poly.pdbx_strand_id
1 'polypeptide(L)'
;MAEAMLRGWRAQQMARGLREETIVGRERLVRRFLEFTNEYPWRWAPAHVDEWSLTMTGERHLAPSTIRGYQTDLRLFTEFLADNAHYGWVSACEKEFGSGVHPVAIVHEWNSIAHLNSYEGNPEARPFTREELQRFLDYADDQVERAVRAKRKGALA
;
A
#
# COMPACT_ATOMS: atom_id res chain seq x y z
N MET A 1 8.78 12.91 -19.57
CA MET A 1 7.45 12.28 -19.50
C MET A 1 7.15 11.69 -18.11
N ALA A 2 7.95 10.76 -17.57
CA ALA A 2 7.65 10.09 -16.29
C ALA A 2 7.44 11.05 -15.09
N GLU A 3 8.25 12.11 -14.96
CA GLU A 3 8.03 13.13 -13.92
C GLU A 3 6.70 13.88 -14.06
N ALA A 4 6.22 14.06 -15.29
CA ALA A 4 4.92 14.70 -15.53
C ALA A 4 3.77 13.77 -15.11
N MET A 5 3.90 12.47 -15.36
CA MET A 5 2.97 11.44 -14.89
C MET A 5 2.86 11.42 -13.37
N LEU A 6 4.01 11.46 -12.66
CA LEU A 6 4.03 11.54 -11.20
C LEU A 6 3.36 12.83 -10.68
N ARG A 7 3.65 13.99 -11.28
CA ARG A 7 2.98 15.25 -10.92
C ARG A 7 1.47 15.21 -11.15
N GLY A 8 1.04 14.64 -12.28
CA GLY A 8 -0.37 14.46 -12.59
C GLY A 8 -1.07 13.55 -11.57
N TRP A 9 -0.42 12.46 -11.18
CA TRP A 9 -0.94 11.55 -10.17
C TRP A 9 -0.98 12.17 -8.78
N ARG A 10 0.03 12.96 -8.38
CA ARG A 10 -0.04 13.79 -7.16
C ARG A 10 -1.25 14.71 -7.18
N ALA A 11 -1.45 15.48 -8.27
CA ALA A 11 -2.57 16.40 -8.37
C ALA A 11 -3.93 15.67 -8.25
N GLN A 12 -4.06 14.50 -8.88
CA GLN A 12 -5.26 13.65 -8.76
C GLN A 12 -5.51 13.20 -7.32
N GLN A 13 -4.47 12.78 -6.62
CA GLN A 13 -4.58 12.35 -5.22
C GLN A 13 -4.90 13.52 -4.27
N MET A 14 -4.29 14.68 -4.47
CA MET A 14 -4.60 15.90 -3.70
C MET A 14 -6.05 16.33 -3.90
N ALA A 15 -6.55 16.30 -5.15
CA ALA A 15 -7.95 16.64 -5.47
C ALA A 15 -8.95 15.70 -4.78
N ARG A 16 -8.53 14.48 -4.43
CA ARG A 16 -9.33 13.49 -3.69
C ARG A 16 -9.17 13.58 -2.17
N GLY A 17 -8.45 14.59 -1.66
CA GLY A 17 -8.28 14.83 -0.23
C GLY A 17 -7.33 13.86 0.47
N LEU A 18 -6.42 13.21 -0.25
CA LEU A 18 -5.41 12.34 0.37
C LEU A 18 -4.42 13.17 1.18
N ARG A 19 -3.94 12.58 2.29
CA ARG A 19 -2.89 13.19 3.12
C ARG A 19 -1.57 13.20 2.36
N GLU A 20 -0.79 14.27 2.56
CA GLU A 20 0.52 14.44 1.91
C GLU A 20 1.45 13.25 2.16
N GLU A 21 1.45 12.68 3.37
CA GLU A 21 2.24 11.50 3.72
C GLU A 21 1.92 10.27 2.84
N THR A 22 0.64 10.04 2.55
CA THR A 22 0.21 8.95 1.66
C THR A 22 0.70 9.20 0.24
N ILE A 23 0.60 10.44 -0.24
CA ILE A 23 1.01 10.82 -1.60
C ILE A 23 2.53 10.65 -1.77
N VAL A 24 3.31 11.16 -0.83
CA VAL A 24 4.77 11.05 -0.84
C VAL A 24 5.23 9.59 -0.74
N GLY A 25 4.57 8.77 0.11
CA GLY A 25 4.86 7.35 0.22
C GLY A 25 4.65 6.61 -1.10
N ARG A 26 3.54 6.89 -1.78
CA ARG A 26 3.19 6.34 -3.08
C ARG A 26 4.14 6.73 -4.20
N GLU A 27 4.50 8.00 -4.31
CA GLU A 27 5.48 8.44 -5.30
C GLU A 27 6.85 7.82 -5.07
N ARG A 28 7.30 7.73 -3.81
CA ARG A 28 8.56 7.08 -3.46
C ARG A 28 8.57 5.62 -3.90
N LEU A 29 7.44 4.93 -3.76
CA LEU A 29 7.31 3.56 -4.22
C LEU A 29 7.44 3.45 -5.74
N VAL A 30 6.72 4.29 -6.49
CA VAL A 30 6.80 4.31 -7.96
C VAL A 30 8.23 4.61 -8.43
N ARG A 31 8.93 5.53 -7.74
CA ARG A 31 10.36 5.82 -8.01
C ARG A 31 11.27 4.63 -7.75
N ARG A 32 11.06 3.90 -6.66
CA ARG A 32 11.79 2.63 -6.41
C ARG A 32 11.54 1.59 -7.48
N PHE A 33 10.32 1.54 -8.05
CA PHE A 33 10.01 0.62 -9.13
C PHE A 33 10.65 1.06 -10.47
N LEU A 34 10.70 2.36 -10.75
CA LEU A 34 11.48 2.93 -11.87
C LEU A 34 12.95 2.53 -11.75
N GLU A 35 13.55 2.72 -10.58
CA GLU A 35 14.95 2.35 -10.31
C GLU A 35 15.19 0.84 -10.43
N PHE A 36 14.27 0.02 -9.93
CA PHE A 36 14.38 -1.44 -9.99
C PHE A 36 14.33 -1.97 -11.42
N THR A 37 13.35 -1.51 -12.20
CA THR A 37 13.15 -1.97 -13.59
C THR A 37 14.16 -1.38 -14.56
N ASN A 38 14.77 -0.24 -14.19
CA ASN A 38 15.55 0.60 -15.10
C ASN A 38 14.78 0.92 -16.40
N GLU A 39 13.46 0.99 -16.29
CA GLU A 39 12.52 1.21 -17.39
C GLU A 39 11.44 2.21 -16.99
N TYR A 40 10.77 2.77 -17.99
CA TYR A 40 9.77 3.82 -17.80
C TYR A 40 8.32 3.29 -17.84
N PRO A 41 7.33 4.04 -17.33
CA PRO A 41 5.95 3.53 -17.20
C PRO A 41 5.28 3.08 -18.51
N TRP A 42 5.70 3.64 -19.65
CA TRP A 42 5.23 3.25 -20.99
C TRP A 42 5.93 2.01 -21.58
N ARG A 43 6.86 1.40 -20.83
CA ARG A 43 7.54 0.14 -21.17
C ARG A 43 7.38 -0.93 -20.09
N TRP A 44 6.70 -0.61 -18.99
CA TRP A 44 6.43 -1.59 -17.95
C TRP A 44 5.49 -2.69 -18.43
N ALA A 45 5.61 -3.85 -17.78
CA ALA A 45 4.90 -5.08 -18.13
C ALA A 45 4.62 -5.87 -16.84
N PRO A 46 3.64 -6.79 -16.84
CA PRO A 46 3.34 -7.63 -15.68
C PRO A 46 4.56 -8.38 -15.12
N ALA A 47 5.46 -8.85 -15.99
CA ALA A 47 6.69 -9.55 -15.59
C ALA A 47 7.60 -8.71 -14.68
N HIS A 48 7.67 -7.40 -14.88
CA HIS A 48 8.44 -6.51 -14.00
C HIS A 48 7.87 -6.49 -12.58
N VAL A 49 6.55 -6.61 -12.42
CA VAL A 49 5.89 -6.70 -11.12
C VAL A 49 6.18 -8.04 -10.45
N ASP A 50 6.18 -9.12 -11.22
CA ASP A 50 6.50 -10.47 -10.75
C ASP A 50 7.93 -10.54 -10.21
N GLU A 51 8.90 -10.07 -11.00
CA GLU A 51 10.32 -10.01 -10.60
C GLU A 51 10.52 -9.16 -9.36
N TRP A 52 9.88 -7.99 -9.30
CA TRP A 52 10.01 -7.12 -8.13
C TRP A 52 9.39 -7.76 -6.88
N SER A 53 8.22 -8.39 -7.03
CA SER A 53 7.54 -9.10 -5.94
C SER A 53 8.36 -10.28 -5.42
N LEU A 54 9.03 -11.00 -6.33
CA LEU A 54 9.94 -12.08 -5.98
C LEU A 54 11.12 -11.59 -5.13
N THR A 55 11.75 -10.46 -5.48
CA THR A 55 12.87 -9.90 -4.68
C THR A 55 12.43 -9.49 -3.28
N MET A 56 11.23 -8.92 -3.16
CA MET A 56 10.67 -8.50 -1.87
C MET A 56 10.34 -9.69 -0.95
N THR A 57 9.95 -10.81 -1.55
CA THR A 57 9.64 -12.06 -0.84
C THR A 57 10.91 -12.82 -0.48
N GLY A 58 11.79 -13.05 -1.46
CA GLY A 58 12.92 -13.96 -1.35
C GLY A 58 14.18 -13.33 -0.75
N GLU A 59 14.45 -12.06 -1.02
CA GLU A 59 15.69 -11.40 -0.57
C GLU A 59 15.44 -10.48 0.62
N ARG A 60 14.35 -9.71 0.58
CA ARG A 60 14.04 -8.72 1.61
C ARG A 60 13.14 -9.26 2.73
N HIS A 61 12.57 -10.44 2.54
CA HIS A 61 11.67 -11.10 3.49
C HIS A 61 10.58 -10.16 4.04
N LEU A 62 10.00 -9.33 3.17
CA LEU A 62 8.93 -8.41 3.58
C LEU A 62 7.66 -9.18 3.92
N ALA A 63 6.88 -8.65 4.86
CA ALA A 63 5.57 -9.21 5.18
C ALA A 63 4.66 -9.17 3.94
N PRO A 64 3.82 -10.21 3.70
CA PRO A 64 2.88 -10.24 2.57
C PRO A 64 1.97 -9.01 2.49
N SER A 65 1.56 -8.46 3.64
CA SER A 65 0.77 -7.23 3.73
C SER A 65 1.50 -6.00 3.19
N THR A 66 2.80 -5.89 3.42
CA THR A 66 3.64 -4.82 2.86
C THR A 66 3.76 -4.95 1.35
N ILE A 67 4.04 -6.15 0.85
CA ILE A 67 4.18 -6.42 -0.60
C ILE A 67 2.87 -6.11 -1.32
N ARG A 68 1.73 -6.57 -0.78
CA ARG A 68 0.40 -6.24 -1.32
C ARG A 68 0.12 -4.74 -1.32
N GLY A 69 0.48 -4.03 -0.26
CA GLY A 69 0.37 -2.57 -0.21
C GLY A 69 1.11 -1.91 -1.37
N TYR A 70 2.32 -2.37 -1.65
CA TYR A 70 3.11 -1.87 -2.79
C TYR A 70 2.49 -2.23 -4.15
N GLN A 71 1.99 -3.46 -4.32
CA GLN A 71 1.28 -3.87 -5.53
C GLN A 71 0.01 -3.05 -5.74
N THR A 72 -0.68 -2.67 -4.66
CA THR A 72 -1.89 -1.83 -4.70
C THR A 72 -1.55 -0.41 -5.17
N ASP A 73 -0.49 0.19 -4.63
CA ASP A 73 -0.06 1.52 -5.04
C ASP A 73 0.42 1.56 -6.51
N LEU A 74 1.14 0.53 -6.97
CA LEU A 74 1.51 0.38 -8.39
C LEU A 74 0.29 0.21 -9.30
N ARG A 75 -0.69 -0.61 -8.87
CA ARG A 75 -1.95 -0.77 -9.60
C ARG A 75 -2.62 0.58 -9.81
N LEU A 76 -2.83 1.33 -8.73
CA LEU A 76 -3.49 2.65 -8.77
C LEU A 76 -2.76 3.64 -9.67
N PHE A 77 -1.42 3.63 -9.68
CA PHE A 77 -0.64 4.48 -10.57
C PHE A 77 -0.81 4.07 -12.04
N THR A 78 -0.66 2.79 -12.36
CA THR A 78 -0.74 2.31 -13.74
C THR A 78 -2.16 2.39 -14.33
N GLU A 79 -3.20 2.18 -13.52
CA GLU A 79 -4.60 2.43 -13.93
C GLU A 79 -4.85 3.91 -14.22
N PHE A 80 -4.32 4.82 -13.39
CA PHE A 80 -4.38 6.26 -13.66
C PHE A 80 -3.72 6.64 -14.99
N LEU A 81 -2.61 6.00 -15.35
CA LEU A 81 -1.94 6.25 -16.64
C LEU A 81 -2.65 5.60 -17.83
N ALA A 82 -3.23 4.42 -17.62
CA ALA A 82 -3.95 3.69 -18.66
C ALA A 82 -5.32 4.32 -19.00
N ASP A 83 -5.89 5.13 -18.09
CA ASP A 83 -7.12 5.88 -18.32
C ASP A 83 -6.92 7.05 -19.29
N ASN A 84 -6.82 6.72 -20.57
CA ASN A 84 -6.58 7.68 -21.63
C ASN A 84 -7.75 8.64 -21.83
N ALA A 85 -8.98 8.20 -21.57
CA ALA A 85 -10.17 9.01 -21.76
C ALA A 85 -10.18 10.25 -20.85
N HIS A 86 -9.68 10.12 -19.62
CA HIS A 86 -9.68 11.20 -18.65
C HIS A 86 -8.34 11.94 -18.55
N TYR A 87 -7.20 11.26 -18.74
CA TYR A 87 -5.88 11.85 -18.49
C TYR A 87 -4.96 11.94 -19.71
N GLY A 88 -5.25 11.24 -20.81
CA GLY A 88 -4.54 11.39 -22.08
C GLY A 88 -3.09 10.89 -22.13
N TRP A 89 -2.63 10.16 -21.10
CA TRP A 89 -1.23 9.72 -21.02
C TRP A 89 -0.85 8.71 -22.10
N VAL A 90 -1.78 7.84 -22.52
CA VAL A 90 -1.54 6.88 -23.60
C VAL A 90 -1.29 7.63 -24.90
N SER A 91 -2.18 8.52 -25.31
CA SER A 91 -2.01 9.31 -26.53
C SER A 91 -0.77 10.21 -26.49
N ALA A 92 -0.44 10.77 -25.33
CA ALA A 92 0.79 11.55 -25.16
C ALA A 92 2.05 10.69 -25.35
N CYS A 93 2.07 9.45 -24.85
CA CYS A 93 3.20 8.54 -25.02
C CYS A 93 3.30 8.02 -26.45
N GLU A 94 2.20 7.66 -27.08
CA GLU A 94 2.23 7.19 -28.47
C GLU A 94 2.73 8.26 -29.44
N LYS A 95 2.35 9.52 -29.18
CA LYS A 95 2.85 10.67 -29.95
C LYS A 95 4.37 10.87 -29.79
N GLU A 96 4.87 10.70 -28.58
CA GLU A 96 6.28 10.99 -28.25
C GLU A 96 7.21 9.82 -28.57
N PHE A 97 6.77 8.58 -28.33
CA PHE A 97 7.60 7.37 -28.35
C PHE A 97 7.24 6.38 -29.45
N GLY A 98 6.18 6.63 -30.21
CA GLY A 98 5.71 5.79 -31.31
C GLY A 98 4.50 4.94 -30.94
N SER A 99 3.82 4.43 -31.98
CA SER A 99 2.61 3.61 -31.83
C SER A 99 2.88 2.35 -30.99
N GLY A 100 1.97 2.06 -30.07
CA GLY A 100 2.08 0.92 -29.15
C GLY A 100 3.05 1.13 -27.97
N VAL A 101 3.73 2.27 -27.88
CA VAL A 101 4.59 2.61 -26.75
C VAL A 101 3.82 3.51 -25.78
N HIS A 102 3.08 2.89 -24.87
CA HIS A 102 2.23 3.60 -23.92
C HIS A 102 2.06 2.86 -22.59
N PRO A 103 1.66 3.55 -21.51
CA PRO A 103 1.35 2.90 -20.24
C PRO A 103 0.19 1.93 -20.37
N VAL A 104 0.26 0.83 -19.62
CA VAL A 104 -0.80 -0.16 -19.47
C VAL A 104 -0.94 -0.53 -18.00
N ALA A 105 -2.09 -1.07 -17.59
CA ALA A 105 -2.23 -1.68 -16.28
C ALA A 105 -1.34 -2.94 -16.21
N ILE A 106 -0.42 -2.98 -15.24
CA ILE A 106 0.55 -4.09 -15.10
C ILE A 106 0.26 -4.99 -13.89
N VAL A 107 -0.69 -4.60 -13.03
CA VAL A 107 -1.08 -5.37 -11.85
C VAL A 107 -2.52 -5.84 -12.03
N HIS A 108 -2.73 -7.16 -11.99
CA HIS A 108 -4.01 -7.83 -12.10
C HIS A 108 -4.16 -8.89 -11.01
N GLU A 109 -5.28 -9.61 -10.99
CA GLU A 109 -5.58 -10.61 -9.95
C GLU A 109 -4.54 -11.74 -9.88
N TRP A 110 -4.00 -12.18 -11.02
CA TRP A 110 -3.04 -13.30 -11.07
C TRP A 110 -1.58 -12.96 -10.68
N ASN A 111 -1.20 -11.69 -10.58
CA ASN A 111 0.16 -11.27 -10.20
C ASN A 111 0.19 -10.38 -8.94
N SER A 112 -0.87 -10.46 -8.12
CA SER A 112 -0.95 -9.72 -6.86
C SER A 112 -1.37 -10.63 -5.71
N ILE A 113 -0.89 -10.31 -4.51
CA ILE A 113 -1.25 -11.04 -3.30
C ILE A 113 -2.69 -10.71 -2.95
N ALA A 114 -3.56 -11.71 -2.96
CA ALA A 114 -4.97 -11.57 -2.62
C ALA A 114 -5.18 -11.42 -1.10
N HIS A 115 -6.16 -10.60 -0.69
CA HIS A 115 -6.59 -10.44 0.70
C HIS A 115 -7.57 -11.53 1.14
N LEU A 116 -7.09 -12.78 1.09
CA LEU A 116 -7.90 -13.97 1.39
C LEU A 116 -7.83 -14.42 2.86
N ASN A 117 -6.90 -13.88 3.65
CA ASN A 117 -6.77 -14.27 5.06
C ASN A 117 -7.56 -13.34 5.98
N SER A 118 -8.35 -13.93 6.88
CA SER A 118 -9.01 -13.25 7.98
C SER A 118 -8.01 -12.74 9.03
N TYR A 119 -6.77 -13.23 9.02
CA TYR A 119 -5.68 -12.76 9.87
C TYR A 119 -4.32 -12.93 9.18
N GLU A 120 -3.57 -11.84 9.06
CA GLU A 120 -2.23 -11.78 8.41
C GLU A 120 -1.14 -11.22 9.34
N GLY A 121 -1.45 -11.07 10.63
CA GLY A 121 -0.51 -10.55 11.61
C GLY A 121 0.52 -11.59 12.05
N ASN A 122 1.63 -11.12 12.63
CA ASN A 122 2.59 -11.96 13.33
C ASN A 122 1.86 -12.72 14.48
N PRO A 123 2.01 -14.05 14.63
CA PRO A 123 1.47 -14.80 15.76
C PRO A 123 1.70 -14.16 17.15
N GLU A 124 2.79 -13.42 17.31
CA GLU A 124 3.12 -12.66 18.54
C GLU A 124 2.23 -11.43 18.78
N ALA A 125 1.55 -10.93 17.75
CA ALA A 125 0.65 -9.78 17.76
C ALA A 125 -0.76 -10.17 17.24
N ARG A 126 -1.25 -11.34 17.66
CA ARG A 126 -2.61 -11.78 17.31
C ARG A 126 -3.68 -11.05 18.12
N PRO A 127 -4.86 -10.81 17.52
CA PRO A 127 -6.02 -10.39 18.27
C PRO A 127 -6.29 -11.35 19.43
N PHE A 128 -6.74 -10.78 20.54
CA PHE A 128 -7.27 -11.58 21.62
C PHE A 128 -8.46 -12.41 21.14
N THR A 129 -8.56 -13.64 21.64
CA THR A 129 -9.83 -14.35 21.61
C THR A 129 -10.84 -13.60 22.48
N ARG A 130 -12.14 -13.88 22.32
CA ARG A 130 -13.17 -13.27 23.18
C ARG A 130 -12.91 -13.54 24.67
N GLU A 131 -12.45 -14.75 25.01
CA GLU A 131 -12.10 -15.14 26.38
C GLU A 131 -10.88 -14.37 26.91
N GLU A 132 -9.87 -14.17 26.07
CA GLU A 132 -8.69 -13.38 26.44
C GLU A 132 -9.02 -11.91 26.65
N LEU A 133 -9.89 -11.35 25.80
CA LEU A 133 -10.37 -9.98 25.96
C LEU A 133 -11.16 -9.83 27.26
N GLN A 134 -12.03 -10.80 27.59
CA GLN A 134 -12.76 -10.80 28.85
C GLN A 134 -11.80 -10.82 30.05
N ARG A 135 -10.82 -11.74 30.08
CA ARG A 135 -9.82 -11.79 31.16
C ARG A 135 -9.00 -10.51 31.29
N PHE A 136 -8.68 -9.87 30.17
CA PHE A 136 -7.96 -8.60 30.17
C PHE A 136 -8.78 -7.48 30.81
N LEU A 137 -10.08 -7.40 30.47
CA LEU A 137 -10.99 -6.40 31.05
C LEU A 137 -11.26 -6.68 32.53
N ASP A 138 -11.51 -7.95 32.91
CA ASP A 138 -11.68 -8.35 34.31
C ASP A 138 -10.47 -7.95 35.16
N TYR A 139 -9.25 -8.16 34.64
CA TYR A 139 -8.03 -7.74 35.32
C TYR A 139 -7.94 -6.21 35.48
N ALA A 140 -8.41 -5.44 34.50
CA ALA A 140 -8.44 -3.98 34.57
C ALA A 140 -9.42 -3.49 35.65
N ASP A 141 -10.61 -4.10 35.73
CA ASP A 141 -11.61 -3.81 36.77
C ASP A 141 -11.04 -4.14 38.17
N ASP A 142 -10.37 -5.29 38.31
CA ASP A 142 -9.65 -5.66 39.53
C ASP A 142 -8.58 -4.63 39.94
N GLN A 143 -7.89 -4.01 38.97
CA GLN A 143 -6.91 -2.96 39.29
C GLN A 143 -7.58 -1.69 39.83
N VAL A 144 -8.75 -1.34 39.33
CA VAL A 144 -9.55 -0.22 39.84
C VAL A 144 -9.96 -0.51 41.29
N GLU A 145 -10.50 -1.70 41.57
CA GLU A 145 -10.88 -2.09 42.93
C GLU A 145 -9.68 -2.05 43.89
N ARG A 146 -8.52 -2.57 43.46
CA ARG A 146 -7.28 -2.52 44.26
C ARG A 146 -6.84 -1.08 44.54
N ALA A 147 -6.95 -0.18 43.55
CA ALA A 147 -6.59 1.22 43.73
C ALA A 147 -7.52 1.93 44.72
N VAL A 148 -8.83 1.67 44.67
CA VAL A 148 -9.83 2.16 45.63
C VAL A 148 -9.51 1.67 47.04
N ARG A 149 -9.31 0.35 47.22
CA ARG A 149 -9.00 -0.25 48.53
C ARG A 149 -7.69 0.28 49.12
N ALA A 150 -6.70 0.59 48.28
CA ALA A 150 -5.43 1.18 48.68
C ALA A 150 -5.51 2.69 49.03
N LYS A 151 -6.69 3.32 48.94
CA LYS A 151 -6.93 4.76 49.21
C LYS A 151 -5.97 5.70 48.46
N ARG A 152 -5.50 5.30 47.27
CA ARG A 152 -4.65 6.15 46.42
C ARG A 152 -5.50 7.31 45.87
N LYS A 153 -4.94 8.52 45.92
CA LYS A 153 -5.64 9.76 45.53
C LYS A 153 -6.11 9.67 44.07
N GLY A 154 -7.40 9.86 43.81
CA GLY A 154 -8.01 9.83 42.47
C GLY A 154 -8.87 8.59 42.12
N ALA A 155 -9.10 7.67 43.06
CA ALA A 155 -9.79 6.40 42.77
C ALA A 155 -11.34 6.47 42.67
N LEU A 156 -11.96 7.62 42.95
CA LEU A 156 -13.43 7.81 42.95
C LEU A 156 -13.80 9.18 42.34
N ALA A 157 -13.26 9.50 41.16
CA ALA A 157 -13.71 10.67 40.41
C ALA A 157 -15.03 10.37 39.69
#